data_AF-A0A369VKI3-F1
#
_entry.id   AF-A0A369VKI3-F1
#
_cell.length_a   1.000
_cell.length_b   1.000
_cell.length_c   1.000
_cell.angle_alpha   90.00
_cell.angle_beta   90.00
_cell.angle_gamma   90.00
#
_symmetry.space_group_name_H-M   'P 1'
#
loop_
_entity.id
_entity.type
_entity.pdbx_description
1 polymer ?
#
loop_
_entity_poly.entity_id
_entity_poly.type
_entity_poly.pdbx_seq_one_letter_code
_entity_poly.pdbx_strand_id
1 'polypeptide(L)' 'MDALYRHPDGMGEIMFEAATGRLFTLNDAEGLSAYAAIGPAGLRDVAAKLLTLAALVEVKQ' A
#
# COMPACT_ATOMS: atom_id res chain seq x y z
N MET A 1 6.47 3.49 13.11
CA MET A 1 5.74 2.93 11.96
C MET A 1 5.92 3.93 10.85
N ASP A 2 6.60 3.53 9.78
CA ASP A 2 6.83 4.41 8.65
C ASP A 2 5.83 4.03 7.54
N ALA A 3 5.21 5.03 6.93
CA ALA A 3 4.34 4.80 5.79
C ALA A 3 5.14 4.21 4.63
N LEU A 4 4.62 3.16 4.00
CA LEU A 4 5.18 2.63 2.77
C LEU A 4 4.97 3.59 1.60
N TYR A 5 3.87 4.34 1.65
CA TYR A 5 3.53 5.36 0.68
C TYR A 5 2.65 6.42 1.32
N ARG A 6 2.88 7.68 0.95
CA ARG A 6 2.00 8.80 1.28
C ARG A 6 1.84 9.66 0.04
N HIS A 7 0.59 9.85 -0.38
CA HIS A 7 0.27 10.73 -1.50
C HIS A 7 0.61 12.18 -1.12
N PRO A 8 1.22 12.99 -2.01
CA PRO A 8 1.68 14.35 -1.70
C PRO A 8 0.60 15.32 -1.20
N ASP A 9 -0.66 15.09 -1.55
CA ASP A 9 -1.81 15.89 -1.12
C ASP A 9 -2.49 15.35 0.17
N GLY A 10 -1.98 14.25 0.74
CA GLY A 10 -2.57 13.58 1.90
C GLY A 10 -3.75 12.65 1.62
N MET A 11 -4.18 12.47 0.36
CA MET A 11 -5.39 11.70 -0.02
C MET A 11 -5.17 10.19 -0.14
N GLY A 12 -4.05 9.66 0.35
CA GLY A 12 -3.79 8.22 0.27
C GLY A 12 -2.53 7.81 1.02
N GLU A 13 -2.69 6.94 2.02
CA GLU A 13 -1.57 6.39 2.77
C GLU A 13 -1.63 4.85 2.78
N ILE A 14 -0.46 4.23 2.62
CA ILE A 14 -0.28 2.77 2.75
C ILE A 14 0.72 2.51 3.87
N MET A 15 0.34 1.66 4.82
CA MET A 15 1.15 1.36 6.00
C MET A 15 1.16 -0.15 6.28
N PHE A 16 2.26 -0.66 6.85
CA PHE A 16 2.33 -2.04 7.33
C PHE A 16 2.61 -2.10 8.84
N GLU A 17 1.74 -2.78 9.58
CA GLU A 17 1.91 -3.07 11.00
C GLU A 17 2.46 -4.50 11.18
N ALA A 18 3.76 -4.58 11.45
CA ALA A 18 4.45 -5.87 11.60
C ALA A 18 3.96 -6.69 12.80
N ALA A 19 3.55 -6.04 13.90
CA ALA A 19 3.09 -6.71 15.12
C ALA A 19 1.79 -7.49 14.91
N THR A 20 0.90 -7.00 14.03
CA THR A 20 -0.40 -7.63 13.75
C THR A 20 -0.47 -8.27 12.38
N GLY A 21 0.55 -8.08 11.53
CA GLY A 21 0.57 -8.57 10.15
C GLY A 21 -0.53 -7.94 9.31
N ARG A 22 -0.69 -6.62 9.36
CA ARG A 22 -1.75 -5.91 8.64
C ARG A 22 -1.19 -4.85 7.69
N LEU A 23 -1.68 -4.84 6.46
CA LEU A 23 -1.45 -3.79 5.48
C LEU A 23 -2.68 -2.88 5.44
N PHE A 24 -2.50 -1.62 5.81
CA PHE A 24 -3.55 -0.61 5.87
C PHE A 24 -3.54 0.28 4.64
N THR A 25 -4.74 0.70 4.24
CA THR A 25 -4.98 1.79 3.30
C THR A 25 -5.85 2.84 3.99
N LEU A 26 -5.41 4.09 3.97
CA LEU A 26 -6.13 5.21 4.55
C LEU A 26 -6.42 6.25 3.46
N ASN A 27 -7.64 6.79 3.49
CA ASN A 27 -8.06 7.94 2.72
C ASN A 27 -8.70 8.96 3.67
N ASP A 28 -7.91 9.94 4.11
CA ASP A 28 -8.36 10.96 5.05
C ASP A 28 -9.47 11.85 4.47
N ALA A 29 -9.47 12.09 3.15
CA ALA A 29 -10.46 12.94 2.50
C ALA A 29 -11.87 12.33 2.56
N GLU A 30 -11.96 10.99 2.53
CA GLU A 30 -13.22 10.25 2.63
C GLU A 30 -13.48 9.71 4.05
N GLY A 31 -12.54 9.89 4.98
CA GLY A 31 -12.60 9.30 6.31
C GLY A 31 -12.63 7.77 6.31
N LEU A 32 -12.04 7.14 5.28
CA LEU A 32 -12.06 5.70 5.08
C LEU A 32 -10.74 5.07 5.49
N SER A 33 -10.82 3.94 6.19
CA SER A 33 -9.68 3.07 6.45
C SER A 33 -10.07 1.61 6.27
N ALA A 34 -9.17 0.85 5.66
CA ALA A 34 -9.32 -0.58 5.46
C ALA A 34 -7.98 -1.29 5.68
N TYR A 35 -8.03 -2.60 5.94
CA TYR A 35 -6.82 -3.41 6.02
C TYR A 35 -7.01 -4.81 5.46
N ALA A 36 -5.90 -5.39 5.02
CA ALA A 36 -5.78 -6.81 4.74
C ALA A 36 -4.83 -7.45 5.76
N ALA A 37 -5.23 -8.59 6.32
CA ALA A 37 -4.30 -9.46 7.05
C ALA A 37 -3.33 -10.10 6.05
N ILE A 38 -2.03 -9.96 6.27
CA ILE A 38 -1.01 -10.38 5.31
C ILE A 38 0.27 -10.82 6.02
N GLY A 39 0.73 -12.01 5.64
CA GLY A 39 2.02 -12.54 6.10
C GLY A 39 3.17 -12.19 5.15
N PRO A 40 4.42 -12.55 5.50
CA PRO A 40 5.60 -12.25 4.69
C PRO A 40 5.54 -12.78 3.25
N ALA A 41 4.92 -13.94 3.01
CA ALA A 41 4.78 -14.49 1.66
C ALA A 41 3.83 -13.63 0.80
N GLY A 42 2.67 -13.22 1.36
CA GLY A 42 1.73 -12.34 0.68
C GLY A 42 2.32 -10.96 0.39
N LEU A 43 3.09 -10.39 1.33
CA LEU A 43 3.76 -9.12 1.11
C LEU A 43 4.73 -9.16 -0.09
N ARG A 44 5.52 -10.23 -0.22
CA ARG A 44 6.43 -10.40 -1.36
C ARG A 44 5.68 -10.52 -2.68
N ASP A 45 4.56 -11.25 -2.69
CA ASP A 45 3.69 -11.38 -3.87
C ASP A 45 3.10 -10.02 -4.29
N VAL A 46 2.55 -9.26 -3.33
CA VAL A 46 2.03 -7.90 -3.58
C VAL A 46 3.13 -6.99 -4.13
N ALA A 47 4.32 -7.00 -3.52
CA ALA A 47 5.45 -6.18 -3.98
C ALA A 47 5.87 -6.51 -5.42
N ALA A 48 5.95 -7.79 -5.79
CA ALA A 48 6.29 -8.22 -7.15
C ALA A 48 5.23 -7.76 -8.18
N LYS A 49 3.95 -7.82 -7.81
CA LYS A 49 2.84 -7.35 -8.66
C LYS A 49 2.86 -5.84 -8.82
N LEU A 50 3.10 -5.09 -7.74
CA LEU A 50 3.23 -3.63 -7.78
C LEU A 50 4.40 -3.20 -8.67
N LEU A 51 5.55 -3.87 -8.57
CA LEU A 51 6.71 -3.59 -9.44
C LEU A 51 6.37 -3.81 -10.92
N THR A 52 5.65 -4.88 -11.23
CA THR A 52 5.19 -5.16 -12.59
C THR A 52 4.21 -4.09 -13.09
N LEU A 53 3.28 -3.65 -12.23
CA LEU A 53 2.33 -2.59 -12.56
C LEU A 53 3.01 -1.24 -12.81
N ALA A 54 4.04 -0.89 -12.03
CA ALA A 54 4.80 0.35 -12.22
C ALA A 54 5.37 0.44 -13.64
N ALA A 55 6.01 -0.63 -14.13
CA ALA A 55 6.54 -0.70 -15.50
C ALA A 55 5.44 -0.52 -16.56
N LEU A 56 4.21 -0.98 -16.30
CA LEU A 56 3.09 -0.82 -17.23
C LEU A 56 2.52 0.61 -17.23
N VAL A 57 2.56 1.31 -16.09
CA VAL A 57 2.09 2.69 -15.98
C VAL A 57 3.04 3.62 -16.74
N GLU A 58 4.35 3.42 -16.60
CA GLU A 58 5.37 4.23 -17.30
C GLU A 58 5.27 4.13 -18.82
N VAL A 59 4.91 2.95 -19.36
CA VAL A 59 4.71 2.75 -20.81
C VAL A 59 3.46 3.45 -21.34
N LYS A 60 2.51 3.79 -20.46
CA LYS A 60 1.22 4.40 -20.83
C LYS A 60 1.17 5.91 -20.64
N GLN A 61 2.24 6.52 -20.12
CA GLN A 61 2.38 7.99 -20.02
C GLN A 61 3.16 8.53 -21.21
#